data_AF-A0A4R9ANV1-F1
#
_entry.id   AF-A0A4R9ANV1-F1
#
_cell.length_a   1.000
_cell.length_b   1.000
_cell.length_c   1.000
_cell.angle_alpha   90.00
_cell.angle_beta   90.00
_cell.angle_gamma   90.00
#
_symmetry.space_group_name_H-M   'P 1'
#
loop_
_entity.id
_entity.type
_entity.pdbx_description
1 polymer ?
#
loop_
_entity_poly.entity_id
_entity_poly.type
_entity_poly.pdbx_seq_one_letter_code
_entity_poly.pdbx_strand_id
1 'polypeptide(L)'
;MELNEILNRTADRIVADGTHAESRTLQAMESAARDLSPGAAAALVDWNGSEIARLRAFGIVHGVLLRDLSANAQAELLTQLLGTSALVLAA
;
A
#
# COMPACT_ATOMS: atom_id res chain seq x y z
N MET A 1 10.55 -12.79 3.59
CA MET A 1 9.55 -11.78 3.98
C MET A 1 8.48 -11.80 2.90
N GLU A 2 7.26 -12.04 3.30
CA GLU A 2 6.10 -12.17 2.39
C GLU A 2 5.40 -10.83 2.18
N LEU A 3 4.61 -10.70 1.11
CA LEU A 3 3.83 -9.48 0.84
C LEU A 3 2.90 -9.13 2.01
N ASN A 4 2.19 -10.12 2.55
CA ASN A 4 1.30 -9.93 3.70
C ASN A 4 2.04 -9.37 4.94
N GLU A 5 3.28 -9.78 5.18
CA GLU A 5 4.08 -9.27 6.31
C GLU A 5 4.42 -7.79 6.13
N ILE A 6 4.77 -7.36 4.91
CA ILE A 6 5.00 -5.94 4.63
C ILE A 6 3.70 -5.15 4.80
N LEU A 7 2.60 -5.61 4.22
CA LEU A 7 1.33 -4.90 4.28
C LEU A 7 0.82 -4.74 5.73
N ASN A 8 0.99 -5.76 6.57
CA ASN A 8 0.67 -5.68 8.00
C ASN A 8 1.58 -4.67 8.73
N ARG A 9 2.88 -4.66 8.45
CA ARG A 9 3.80 -3.67 9.03
C ARG A 9 3.44 -2.24 8.60
N THR A 10 3.01 -2.05 7.35
CA THR A 10 2.50 -0.77 6.86
C THR A 10 1.25 -0.36 7.64
N ALA A 11 0.33 -1.30 7.92
CA ALA A 11 -0.84 -1.02 8.75
C ALA A 11 -0.46 -0.54 10.15
N ASP A 12 0.50 -1.20 10.80
CA ASP A 12 0.99 -0.79 12.13
C ASP A 12 1.57 0.62 12.11
N ARG A 13 2.35 0.97 11.08
CA ARG A 13 2.92 2.32 10.92
C ARG A 13 1.87 3.38 10.60
N ILE A 14 0.87 3.04 9.79
CA ILE A 14 -0.26 3.94 9.55
C ILE A 14 -1.02 4.22 10.86
N VAL A 15 -1.17 3.22 11.73
CA VAL A 15 -1.79 3.41 13.05
C VAL A 15 -0.94 4.32 13.94
N ALA A 16 0.38 4.20 13.90
CA ALA A 16 1.29 5.00 14.71
C ALA A 16 1.44 6.45 14.20
N ASP A 17 1.66 6.61 12.89
CA ASP A 17 2.19 7.83 12.28
C ASP A 17 1.27 8.43 11.20
N GLY A 18 0.15 7.77 10.91
CA GLY A 18 -0.80 8.17 9.88
C GLY A 18 -0.40 7.77 8.46
N THR A 19 -1.35 7.89 7.54
CA THR A 19 -1.19 7.49 6.13
C THR A 19 -0.13 8.29 5.38
N HIS A 20 0.13 9.54 5.78
CA HIS A 20 1.17 10.37 5.17
C HIS A 20 2.58 9.80 5.36
N ALA A 21 2.86 9.19 6.51
CA ALA A 21 4.16 8.60 6.82
C ALA A 21 4.52 7.45 5.86
N GLU A 22 3.51 6.75 5.36
CA GLU A 22 3.65 5.61 4.44
C GLU A 22 3.31 5.97 2.97
N SER A 23 3.35 7.26 2.61
CA SER A 23 2.93 7.76 1.29
C SER A 23 3.52 7.02 0.09
N ARG A 24 4.81 6.66 0.12
CA ARG A 24 5.45 5.89 -0.97
C ARG A 24 4.93 4.46 -1.06
N THR A 25 4.76 3.80 0.08
CA THR A 25 4.18 2.47 0.17
C THR A 25 2.75 2.48 -0.37
N LEU A 26 1.95 3.48 0.02
CA LEU A 26 0.58 3.66 -0.43
C LEU A 26 0.48 3.94 -1.93
N GLN A 27 1.45 4.66 -2.53
CA GLN A 27 1.54 4.86 -3.98
C GLN A 27 1.85 3.56 -4.73
N ALA A 28 2.73 2.71 -4.20
CA ALA A 28 3.00 1.40 -4.79
C ALA A 28 1.76 0.49 -4.74
N MET A 29 1.05 0.49 -3.61
CA MET A 29 -0.21 -0.22 -3.45
C MET A 29 -1.30 0.28 -4.39
N GLU A 30 -1.43 1.60 -4.56
CA GLU A 30 -2.35 2.22 -5.51
C GLU A 30 -2.08 1.75 -6.94
N SER A 31 -0.82 1.84 -7.38
CA SER A 31 -0.45 1.44 -8.74
C SER A 31 -0.75 -0.04 -9.01
N ALA A 32 -0.50 -0.91 -8.03
CA ALA A 32 -0.76 -2.34 -8.16
C ALA A 32 -2.26 -2.70 -8.13
N ALA A 33 -3.08 -1.89 -7.46
CA ALA A 33 -4.52 -2.13 -7.32
C ALA A 33 -5.37 -1.37 -8.34
N ARG A 34 -4.79 -0.49 -9.16
CA ARG A 34 -5.51 0.44 -10.04
C ARG A 34 -6.52 -0.24 -10.95
N ASP A 35 -6.15 -1.35 -11.56
CA ASP A 35 -7.02 -2.06 -12.50
C ASP A 35 -8.04 -2.97 -11.81
N LEU A 36 -7.77 -3.38 -10.57
CA LEU A 36 -8.63 -4.28 -9.80
C LEU A 36 -9.67 -3.52 -8.97
N SER A 37 -9.31 -2.34 -8.46
CA SER A 37 -10.16 -1.51 -7.61
C SER A 37 -9.85 -0.02 -7.81
N PRO A 38 -10.22 0.57 -8.96
CA PRO A 38 -9.80 1.92 -9.33
C PRO A 38 -10.23 3.00 -8.34
N GLY A 39 -11.44 2.87 -7.78
CA GLY A 39 -11.96 3.82 -6.79
C GLY A 39 -11.21 3.76 -5.46
N ALA A 40 -10.90 2.56 -4.96
CA ALA A 40 -10.14 2.41 -3.73
C ALA A 40 -8.67 2.80 -3.94
N ALA A 41 -8.08 2.44 -5.08
CA ALA A 41 -6.73 2.86 -5.45
C ALA A 41 -6.60 4.39 -5.48
N ALA A 42 -7.50 5.09 -6.19
CA ALA A 42 -7.48 6.55 -6.24
C ALA A 42 -7.68 7.19 -4.86
N ALA A 43 -8.62 6.68 -4.06
CA ALA A 43 -8.87 7.18 -2.71
C ALA A 43 -7.70 6.94 -1.74
N LEU A 44 -6.86 5.92 -1.98
CA LEU A 44 -5.72 5.59 -1.13
C LEU A 44 -4.65 6.69 -1.13
N VAL A 45 -4.49 7.38 -2.24
CA VAL A 45 -3.47 8.44 -2.45
C VAL A 45 -4.08 9.83 -2.58
N ASP A 46 -5.37 9.99 -2.29
CA ASP A 46 -6.01 11.29 -2.23
C ASP A 46 -5.60 12.03 -0.95
N TRP A 47 -4.52 12.81 -1.05
CA TRP A 47 -4.00 13.63 0.05
C TRP A 47 -4.86 14.87 0.34
N ASN A 48 -5.73 15.27 -0.59
CA ASN A 48 -6.69 16.34 -0.36
C ASN A 48 -7.96 15.84 0.35
N GLY A 49 -8.22 14.53 0.27
CA GLY A 49 -9.29 13.84 0.98
C GLY A 49 -9.00 13.61 2.47
N SER A 50 -10.02 13.12 3.18
CA SER A 50 -9.92 12.80 4.60
C SER A 50 -9.03 11.57 4.85
N GLU A 51 -8.29 11.58 5.97
CA GLU A 51 -7.55 10.41 6.50
C GLU A 51 -8.44 9.16 6.55
N ILE A 52 -9.69 9.32 7.00
CA ILE A 52 -10.67 8.23 7.12
C ILE A 52 -10.95 7.57 5.76
N ALA A 53 -11.03 8.36 4.68
CA ALA A 53 -11.22 7.83 3.33
C ALA A 53 -10.01 7.00 2.90
N ARG A 54 -8.78 7.47 3.16
CA ARG A 54 -7.54 6.73 2.89
C ARG A 54 -7.44 5.44 3.71
N LEU A 55 -7.82 5.44 4.98
CA LEU A 55 -7.82 4.24 5.83
C LEU A 55 -8.82 3.19 5.33
N ARG A 56 -10.01 3.61 4.90
CA ARG A 56 -10.99 2.71 4.28
C ARG A 56 -10.47 2.14 2.97
N ALA A 57 -9.89 2.99 2.13
CA ALA A 57 -9.25 2.58 0.89
C ALA A 57 -8.11 1.58 1.13
N PHE A 58 -7.29 1.81 2.15
CA PHE A 58 -6.20 0.91 2.54
C PHE A 58 -6.72 -0.49 2.85
N GLY A 59 -7.76 -0.61 3.67
CA GLY A 59 -8.36 -1.92 3.99
C GLY A 59 -8.87 -2.66 2.76
N ILE A 60 -9.48 -1.95 1.82
CA ILE A 60 -9.96 -2.53 0.55
C ILE A 60 -8.78 -2.99 -0.31
N VAL A 61 -7.82 -2.09 -0.56
CA VAL A 61 -6.64 -2.36 -1.39
C VAL A 61 -5.81 -3.49 -0.81
N HIS A 62 -5.60 -3.52 0.50
CA HIS A 62 -4.92 -4.62 1.21
C HIS A 62 -5.55 -5.98 0.89
N GLY A 63 -6.88 -6.08 1.00
CA GLY A 63 -7.60 -7.32 0.68
C GLY A 63 -7.47 -7.70 -0.80
N VAL A 64 -7.58 -6.73 -1.70
CA VAL A 64 -7.46 -6.95 -3.16
C VAL A 64 -6.07 -7.45 -3.53
N LEU A 65 -5.01 -6.84 -3.00
CA LEU A 65 -3.64 -7.22 -3.31
C LEU A 65 -3.29 -8.65 -2.89
N LEU A 66 -3.87 -9.14 -1.78
CA LEU A 66 -3.59 -10.50 -1.30
C LEU A 66 -4.44 -11.58 -1.97
N ARG A 67 -5.67 -11.25 -2.39
CA ARG A 67 -6.61 -12.23 -2.94
C ARG A 67 -6.67 -12.25 -4.46
N ASP A 68 -6.65 -11.06 -5.06
CA ASP A 68 -7.11 -10.85 -6.44
C ASP A 68 -5.92 -10.53 -7.38
N LEU A 69 -4.77 -10.12 -6.83
CA LEU A 69 -3.54 -9.90 -7.59
C LEU A 69 -2.86 -11.25 -7.91
N SER A 70 -2.41 -11.42 -9.16
CA SER A 70 -1.69 -12.63 -9.58
C SER A 70 -0.38 -12.82 -8.80
N ALA A 71 0.09 -14.06 -8.63
CA ALA A 71 1.32 -14.36 -7.89
C ALA A 71 2.55 -13.60 -8.44
N ASN A 72 2.67 -13.46 -9.76
CA ASN A 72 3.76 -12.69 -10.37
C ASN A 72 3.70 -11.21 -10.00
N ALA A 73 2.50 -10.62 -10.08
CA ALA A 73 2.30 -9.22 -9.70
C ALA A 73 2.48 -9.00 -8.18
N GLN A 74 2.14 -9.98 -7.34
CA GLN A 74 2.46 -9.93 -5.91
C GLN A 74 3.97 -9.94 -5.66
N ALA A 75 4.74 -10.74 -6.40
CA ALA A 75 6.20 -10.79 -6.30
C ALA A 75 6.87 -9.49 -6.79
N GLU A 76 6.36 -8.90 -7.87
CA GLU A 76 6.80 -7.60 -8.38
C GLU A 76 6.55 -6.49 -7.35
N LEU A 77 5.34 -6.42 -6.79
CA LEU A 77 5.00 -5.47 -5.74
C LEU A 77 5.88 -5.64 -4.50
N LEU A 78 6.08 -6.88 -4.04
CA LEU A 78 6.97 -7.20 -2.92
C LEU A 78 8.39 -6.67 -3.18
N THR A 79 8.91 -6.88 -4.38
CA THR A 79 10.24 -6.38 -4.78
C THR A 79 10.29 -4.85 -4.75
N GLN A 80 9.26 -4.16 -5.24
CA GLN A 80 9.16 -2.71 -5.21
C GLN A 80 9.11 -2.15 -3.78
N LEU A 81 8.35 -2.79 -2.88
CA LEU A 81 8.21 -2.37 -1.48
C LEU A 81 9.51 -2.60 -0.67
N LEU A 82 10.22 -3.69 -0.96
CA LEU A 82 11.56 -3.94 -0.42
C LEU A 82 12.56 -2.87 -0.83
N GLY A 83 12.57 -2.49 -2.11
CA GLY A 83 13.42 -1.42 -2.63
C GLY A 83 13.11 -0.06 -2.01
N THR A 84 11.83 0.22 -1.76
CA THR A 84 11.38 1.47 -1.11
C THR A 84 11.86 1.54 0.35
N SER A 85 11.87 0.41 1.06
CA SER A 85 12.36 0.34 2.46
C SER A 85 13.89 0.50 2.55
N ALA A 86 14.64 -0.04 1.58
CA ALA A 86 16.10 0.06 1.58
C ALA A 86 16.60 1.51 1.41
N LEU A 87 15.88 2.33 0.64
CA LEU A 87 16.23 3.74 0.43
C LEU A 87 15.93 4.63 1.65
N VAL A 88 15.00 4.24 2.53
CA VAL A 88 14.68 4.98 3.77
C VAL A 88 15.74 4.76 4.85
N LEU A 89 16.47 3.64 4.83
CA LEU A 89 17.57 3.37 5.77
C LEU A 89 18.90 4.01 5.37
N ALA A 90 19.00 4.55 4.16
CA ALA A 90 20.21 5.16 3.62
C ALA A 90 20.15 6.71 3.53
N ALA A 91 19.02 7.31 3.92
CA ALA A 91 18.75 8.75 3.90
C ALA A 91 18.58 9.29 5.32
#